data_AF-A0A3D5GQ33-F1
#
_entry.id   AF-A0A3D5GQ33-F1
#
_cell.length_a   1.000
_cell.length_b   1.000
_cell.length_c   1.000
_cell.angle_alpha   90.00
_cell.angle_beta   90.00
_cell.angle_gamma   90.00
#
_symmetry.space_group_name_H-M   'P 1'
#
loop_
_entity.id
_entity.type
_entity.pdbx_description
1 polymer ?
#
loop_
_entity_poly.entity_id
_entity_poly.type
_entity_poly.pdbx_seq_one_letter_code
_entity_poly.pdbx_strand_id
1 'polypeptide(L)'
;YDLYCQMVTEAVDELAGRIPEAPAEIRVEVPVDAHLPEDYVSRSDLRLEAYRKLAAAGTTPDATNIDAVRSEWEDRYGPLPPAAEALIEVGRLRTLCVEREVTEVAVGRGPGLGGPERVARCSPVILPLSRQTRLTRLYPHAVYKEGSRQLILPVDGANLIGDLTAMIEDLIPVTTKPAGPGVTSPTIASP
;
A
#
# COMPACT_ATOMS: atom_id res chain seq x y z
N TYR A 1 -10.84 28.10 5.25
CA TYR A 1 -11.99 28.03 4.33
C TYR A 1 -12.21 26.58 3.89
N ASP A 2 -11.13 25.82 3.65
CA ASP A 2 -11.18 24.39 3.28
C ASP A 2 -11.87 23.47 4.30
N LEU A 3 -11.71 23.74 5.61
CA LEU A 3 -12.39 22.95 6.66
C LEU A 3 -13.92 23.05 6.59
N TYR A 4 -14.46 24.20 6.19
CA TYR A 4 -15.91 24.36 6.02
C TYR A 4 -16.42 23.58 4.82
N CYS A 5 -15.69 23.61 3.70
CA CYS A 5 -16.01 22.80 2.54
C CYS A 5 -15.95 21.30 2.86
N GLN A 6 -14.94 20.86 3.60
CA GLN A 6 -14.81 19.46 4.01
C GLN A 6 -15.97 19.01 4.91
N MET A 7 -16.33 19.80 5.93
CA MET A 7 -17.45 19.48 6.83
C MET A 7 -18.80 19.48 6.09
N VAL A 8 -19.00 20.34 5.10
CA VAL A 8 -20.21 20.37 4.28
C VAL A 8 -20.27 19.15 3.35
N THR A 9 -19.15 18.75 2.75
CA THR A 9 -19.07 17.52 1.94
C THR A 9 -19.36 16.27 2.78
N GLU A 10 -18.77 16.17 3.98
CA GLU A 10 -19.02 15.09 4.94
C GLU A 10 -20.51 15.02 5.33
N ALA A 11 -21.14 16.15 5.63
CA ALA A 11 -22.56 16.21 5.99
C ALA A 11 -23.51 15.88 4.81
N VAL A 12 -23.15 16.24 3.58
CA VAL A 12 -23.91 15.89 2.37
C VAL A 12 -23.80 14.40 2.05
N ASP A 13 -22.63 13.80 2.26
CA ASP A 13 -22.41 12.37 2.06
C ASP A 13 -23.12 11.53 3.13
N GLU A 14 -23.11 11.96 4.39
CA GLU A 14 -23.89 11.35 5.48
C GLU A 14 -25.40 11.36 5.19
N LEU A 15 -25.94 12.49 4.69
CA LEU A 15 -27.35 12.62 4.30
C LEU A 15 -27.70 11.77 3.06
N ALA A 16 -26.73 11.51 2.18
CA ALA A 16 -26.87 10.65 1.00
C ALA A 16 -26.73 9.15 1.31
N GLY A 17 -26.51 8.77 2.58
CA GLY A 17 -26.25 7.39 2.98
C GLY A 17 -24.90 6.85 2.51
N ARG A 18 -24.00 7.73 2.05
CA ARG A 18 -22.60 7.40 1.75
C ARG A 18 -21.81 7.64 3.01
N ILE A 19 -21.53 6.59 3.77
CA ILE A 19 -20.48 6.67 4.80
C ILE A 19 -19.19 6.95 4.03
N PRO A 20 -18.53 8.11 4.19
CA PRO A 20 -17.21 8.28 3.61
C PRO A 20 -16.34 7.21 4.28
N GLU A 21 -15.91 6.21 3.53
CA GLU A 21 -14.86 5.32 4.00
C GLU A 21 -13.66 6.25 4.25
N ALA A 22 -13.37 6.53 5.52
CA ALA A 22 -12.14 7.21 5.88
C ALA A 22 -11.01 6.43 5.18
N PRO A 23 -10.13 7.09 4.41
CA PRO A 23 -9.06 6.39 3.71
C PRO A 23 -8.31 5.57 4.76
N ALA A 24 -8.29 4.25 4.56
CA ALA A 24 -7.68 3.33 5.51
C ALA A 24 -6.26 3.82 5.80
N GLU A 25 -5.92 3.98 7.07
CA GLU A 25 -4.58 4.41 7.46
C GLU A 25 -3.60 3.27 7.13
N ILE A 26 -2.92 3.39 5.98
CA ILE A 26 -1.93 2.40 5.55
C ILE A 26 -0.58 2.74 6.16
N ARG A 27 -0.09 1.85 7.03
CA ARG A 27 1.20 1.91 7.70
C ARG A 27 2.21 0.99 7.02
N VAL A 28 3.27 1.57 6.46
CA VAL A 28 4.37 0.83 5.82
C VAL A 28 5.67 1.16 6.55
N GLU A 29 6.21 0.18 7.27
CA GLU A 29 7.44 0.29 8.05
C GLU A 29 8.49 -0.68 7.54
N VAL A 30 9.47 -0.14 6.84
CA VAL A 30 10.53 -0.89 6.16
C VAL A 30 11.86 -0.30 6.63
N PRO A 31 12.82 -1.11 7.13
CA PRO A 31 14.10 -0.63 7.65
C PRO A 31 15.07 -0.31 6.50
N VAL A 32 14.66 0.62 5.65
CA VAL A 32 15.45 1.18 4.54
C VAL A 32 15.71 2.65 4.82
N ASP A 33 16.79 3.18 4.26
CA ASP A 33 17.06 4.60 4.29
C ASP A 33 16.22 5.33 3.23
N ALA A 34 14.96 5.63 3.55
CA ALA A 34 14.01 6.26 2.64
C ALA A 34 13.71 7.70 3.10
N HIS A 35 14.35 8.67 2.47
CA HIS A 35 14.17 10.09 2.74
C HIS A 35 14.54 10.95 1.53
N LEU A 36 14.14 12.22 1.53
CA LEU A 36 14.63 13.25 0.61
C LEU A 36 15.85 13.94 1.22
N PRO A 37 17.07 13.72 0.68
CA PRO A 37 18.28 14.36 1.16
C PRO A 37 18.24 15.89 0.98
N GLU A 38 18.94 16.63 1.84
CA GLU A 38 18.99 18.09 1.77
C GLU A 38 19.79 18.61 0.57
N ASP A 39 20.76 17.85 0.08
CA ASP A 39 21.51 18.16 -1.13
C ASP A 39 20.70 17.94 -2.42
N TYR A 40 19.71 17.05 -2.38
CA TYR A 40 18.79 16.83 -3.49
C TYR A 40 17.67 17.87 -3.56
N VAL A 41 17.02 18.15 -2.42
CA VAL A 41 16.01 19.22 -2.31
C VAL A 41 16.38 20.12 -1.15
N SER A 42 17.09 21.21 -1.46
CA SER A 42 17.70 22.11 -0.46
C SER A 42 16.69 22.88 0.39
N ARG A 43 15.58 23.30 -0.21
CA ARG A 43 14.56 24.06 0.51
C ARG A 43 13.59 23.14 1.25
N SER A 44 13.41 23.37 2.54
CA SER A 44 12.56 22.56 3.42
C SER A 44 11.08 22.61 3.06
N ASP A 45 10.59 23.75 2.55
CA ASP A 45 9.22 23.92 2.08
C ASP A 45 8.92 23.02 0.86
N LEU A 46 9.85 22.98 -0.11
CA LEU A 46 9.75 22.11 -1.27
C LEU A 46 9.86 20.62 -0.90
N ARG A 47 10.70 20.26 0.08
CA ARG A 47 10.74 18.88 0.61
C ARG A 47 9.39 18.48 1.19
N LEU A 48 8.78 19.34 1.99
CA LEU A 48 7.49 19.05 2.62
C LEU A 48 6.37 18.91 1.57
N GLU A 49 6.38 19.76 0.55
CA GLU A 49 5.47 19.63 -0.60
C GLU A 49 5.66 18.30 -1.33
N ALA A 50 6.92 17.92 -1.61
CA ALA A 50 7.26 16.65 -2.25
C ALA A 50 6.78 15.45 -1.43
N TYR A 51 6.99 15.45 -0.11
CA TYR A 51 6.48 14.40 0.78
C TYR A 51 4.95 14.31 0.76
N ARG A 52 4.25 15.46 0.82
CA ARG A 52 2.78 15.48 0.75
C ARG A 52 2.27 14.93 -0.57
N LYS A 53 2.92 15.28 -1.68
CA LYS A 53 2.54 14.81 -3.02
C LYS A 53 2.72 13.29 -3.14
N LEU A 54 3.86 12.76 -2.69
CA LEU A 54 4.09 11.32 -2.67
C LEU A 54 3.08 10.59 -1.76
N ALA A 55 2.82 11.15 -0.57
CA ALA A 55 1.84 10.59 0.35
C ALA A 55 0.43 10.55 -0.24
N ALA A 56 0.02 11.58 -1.00
CA ALA A 56 -1.26 11.61 -1.70
C ALA A 56 -1.31 10.61 -2.87
N ALA A 57 -0.24 10.51 -3.66
CA ALA A 57 -0.16 9.54 -4.76
C ALA A 57 -0.27 8.08 -4.25
N GLY A 58 0.31 7.79 -3.08
CA GLY A 58 0.27 6.46 -2.47
C GLY A 58 -1.06 6.07 -1.79
N THR A 59 -2.12 6.91 -1.85
CA THR A 59 -3.44 6.54 -1.31
C THR A 59 -4.33 5.85 -2.33
N THR A 60 -3.95 5.83 -3.61
CA THR A 60 -4.70 5.18 -4.68
C THR A 60 -4.00 3.90 -5.13
N PRO A 61 -4.75 2.87 -5.57
CA PRO A 61 -4.20 1.63 -6.12
C PRO A 61 -3.70 1.82 -7.57
N ASP A 62 -2.99 2.92 -7.85
CA ASP A 62 -2.46 3.25 -9.17
C ASP A 62 -0.99 3.67 -9.06
N ALA A 63 -0.09 2.78 -9.50
CA ALA A 63 1.35 3.00 -9.42
C ALA A 63 1.82 4.13 -10.35
N THR A 64 1.04 4.48 -11.38
CA THR A 64 1.40 5.56 -12.31
C THR A 64 1.41 6.94 -11.63
N ASN A 65 0.66 7.10 -10.54
CA ASN A 65 0.73 8.31 -9.71
C ASN A 65 2.10 8.45 -9.04
N ILE A 66 2.73 7.34 -8.64
CA ILE A 66 4.08 7.32 -8.10
C ILE A 66 5.10 7.61 -9.21
N ASP A 67 4.90 7.06 -10.40
CA ASP A 67 5.74 7.36 -11.58
C ASP A 67 5.71 8.84 -11.97
N ALA A 68 4.55 9.48 -11.86
CA ALA A 68 4.40 10.91 -12.10
C ALA A 68 5.19 11.74 -11.08
N VAL A 69 5.19 11.34 -9.80
CA VAL A 69 5.99 11.98 -8.76
C VAL A 69 7.49 11.79 -9.00
N ARG A 70 7.92 10.57 -9.35
CA ARG A 70 9.31 10.28 -9.75
C ARG A 70 9.74 11.19 -10.91
N SER A 71 8.95 11.22 -11.99
CA SER A 71 9.26 11.99 -13.19
C SER A 71 9.37 13.49 -12.90
N GLU A 72 8.47 14.03 -12.06
CA GLU A 72 8.55 15.42 -11.63
C GLU A 72 9.81 15.70 -10.80
N TRP A 73 10.16 14.81 -9.86
CA TRP A 73 11.37 14.99 -9.06
C TRP A 73 12.60 14.98 -9.95
N GLU A 74 12.65 14.08 -10.94
CA GLU A 74 13.74 14.01 -11.91
C GLU A 74 13.86 15.25 -12.79
N ASP A 75 12.73 15.78 -13.28
CA ASP A 75 12.69 17.01 -14.08
C ASP A 75 13.12 18.24 -13.28
N ARG A 76 12.71 18.33 -12.02
CA ARG A 76 12.97 19.51 -11.17
C ARG A 76 14.34 19.49 -10.48
N TYR A 77 14.81 18.31 -10.08
CA TYR A 77 15.96 18.16 -9.17
C TYR A 77 17.08 17.30 -9.75
N GLY A 78 16.86 16.65 -10.90
CA GLY A 78 17.82 15.74 -11.52
C GLY A 78 17.70 14.30 -11.03
N PRO A 79 18.71 13.44 -11.25
CA PRO A 79 18.61 12.01 -10.95
C PRO A 79 18.40 11.75 -9.46
N LEU A 80 17.53 10.78 -9.14
CA LEU A 80 17.21 10.42 -7.77
C LEU A 80 18.43 9.82 -7.04
N PRO A 81 18.80 10.34 -5.85
CA PRO A 81 19.76 9.65 -4.99
C PRO A 81 19.16 8.37 -4.40
N PRO A 82 19.98 7.42 -3.92
CA PRO A 82 19.50 6.12 -3.42
C PRO A 82 18.41 6.22 -2.34
N ALA A 83 18.50 7.20 -1.44
CA ALA A 83 17.50 7.41 -0.41
C ALA A 83 16.14 7.89 -0.96
N ALA A 84 16.15 8.70 -2.01
CA ALA A 84 14.94 9.15 -2.68
C ALA A 84 14.34 8.03 -3.56
N GLU A 85 15.18 7.20 -4.18
CA GLU A 85 14.72 6.00 -4.88
C GLU A 85 14.02 5.05 -3.92
N ALA A 86 14.60 4.77 -2.75
CA ALA A 86 13.97 3.95 -1.72
C ALA A 86 12.62 4.53 -1.27
N LEU A 87 12.51 5.87 -1.18
CA LEU A 87 11.26 6.54 -0.84
C LEU A 87 10.18 6.37 -1.92
N ILE A 88 10.56 6.44 -3.20
CA ILE A 88 9.66 6.13 -4.32
C ILE A 88 9.18 4.68 -4.27
N GLU A 89 10.08 3.73 -4.00
CA GLU A 89 9.74 2.31 -3.89
C GLU A 89 8.83 2.01 -2.69
N VAL A 90 9.00 2.69 -1.56
CA VAL A 90 8.03 2.65 -0.44
C VAL A 90 6.66 3.17 -0.88
N GLY A 91 6.63 4.24 -1.69
CA GLY A 91 5.41 4.75 -2.30
C GLY A 91 4.68 3.71 -3.16
N ARG A 92 5.41 2.99 -4.02
CA ARG A 92 4.85 1.89 -4.83
C ARG A 92 4.32 0.75 -3.96
N LEU A 93 5.09 0.33 -2.95
CA LEU A 93 4.68 -0.71 -2.02
C LEU A 93 3.37 -0.31 -1.30
N ARG A 94 3.23 0.96 -0.93
CA ARG A 94 2.00 1.47 -0.32
C ARG A 94 0.81 1.37 -1.28
N THR A 95 0.98 1.76 -2.55
CA THR A 95 -0.05 1.60 -3.59
C THR A 95 -0.48 0.14 -3.76
N LEU A 96 0.48 -0.80 -3.74
CA LEU A 96 0.18 -2.24 -3.79
C LEU A 96 -0.62 -2.70 -2.56
N CYS A 97 -0.31 -2.15 -1.38
CA CYS A 97 -1.07 -2.42 -0.17
C CYS A 97 -2.52 -1.91 -0.27
N VAL A 98 -2.73 -0.70 -0.84
CA VAL A 98 -4.08 -0.17 -1.14
C VAL A 98 -4.86 -1.15 -2.02
N GLU A 99 -4.26 -1.60 -3.13
CA GLU A 99 -4.91 -2.48 -4.11
C GLU A 99 -5.38 -3.81 -3.48
N ARG A 100 -4.66 -4.29 -2.48
CA ARG A 100 -4.86 -5.60 -1.86
C ARG A 100 -5.48 -5.54 -0.47
N GLU A 101 -5.99 -4.36 -0.08
CA GLU A 101 -6.61 -4.10 1.22
C GLU A 101 -5.72 -4.46 2.43
N VAL A 102 -4.39 -4.36 2.25
CA VAL A 102 -3.41 -4.51 3.32
C VAL A 102 -3.20 -3.14 3.94
N THR A 103 -3.46 -3.01 5.25
CA THR A 103 -3.36 -1.72 5.95
C THR A 103 -2.07 -1.58 6.73
N GLU A 104 -1.35 -2.67 6.97
CA GLU A 104 -0.12 -2.67 7.73
C GLU A 104 0.89 -3.62 7.08
N VAL A 105 2.08 -3.08 6.81
CA VAL A 105 3.28 -3.84 6.45
C VAL A 105 4.40 -3.37 7.36
N ALA A 106 4.91 -4.26 8.22
CA ALA A 106 5.99 -3.94 9.14
C ALA A 106 7.10 -4.99 9.07
N VAL A 107 8.31 -4.53 8.80
CA VAL A 107 9.50 -5.37 8.71
C VAL A 107 10.35 -5.21 9.95
N GLY A 108 10.69 -6.33 10.57
CA GLY A 108 11.53 -6.34 11.76
C GLY A 108 12.48 -7.52 11.79
N ARG A 109 13.22 -7.62 12.89
CA ARG A 109 14.10 -8.77 13.13
C ARG A 109 13.29 -10.07 13.18
N GLY A 110 13.81 -11.07 12.49
CA GLY A 110 13.33 -12.44 12.56
C GLY A 110 13.82 -13.15 13.82
N PRO A 111 13.49 -14.45 13.96
CA PRO A 111 13.73 -15.21 15.20
C PRO A 111 15.21 -15.53 15.49
N GLY A 112 16.14 -15.31 14.56
CA GLY A 112 17.60 -15.40 14.79
C GLY A 112 18.18 -16.81 15.04
N LEU A 113 17.34 -17.83 15.25
CA LEU A 113 17.72 -19.22 15.54
C LEU A 113 17.68 -20.08 14.25
N GLY A 114 18.53 -19.79 13.27
CA GLY A 114 18.55 -20.49 11.98
C GLY A 114 17.34 -20.21 11.07
N GLY A 115 16.48 -19.30 11.48
CA GLY A 115 15.43 -18.71 10.64
C GLY A 115 15.92 -17.45 9.92
N PRO A 116 15.04 -16.82 9.12
CA PRO A 116 15.39 -15.61 8.37
C PRO A 116 15.80 -14.47 9.31
N GLU A 117 16.77 -13.66 8.88
CA GLU A 117 17.27 -12.51 9.66
C GLU A 117 16.19 -11.43 9.84
N ARG A 118 15.34 -11.26 8.83
CA ARG A 118 14.23 -10.32 8.84
C ARG A 118 12.93 -11.01 8.45
N VAL A 119 11.84 -10.52 9.02
CA VAL A 119 10.49 -10.95 8.67
C VAL A 119 9.61 -9.73 8.46
N ALA A 120 8.82 -9.79 7.40
CA ALA A 120 7.74 -8.85 7.16
C ALA A 120 6.44 -9.40 7.71
N ARG A 121 5.64 -8.53 8.32
CA ARG A 121 4.30 -8.83 8.81
C ARG A 121 3.32 -7.98 8.03
N CYS A 122 2.39 -8.63 7.36
CA CYS A 122 1.33 -7.97 6.61
C CYS A 122 -0.02 -8.26 7.28
N SER A 123 -0.85 -7.23 7.44
CA SER A 123 -2.19 -7.33 8.01
C SER A 123 -3.13 -6.22 7.55
N PRO A 124 -4.46 -6.46 7.50
CA PRO A 124 -5.07 -7.79 7.45
C PRO A 124 -4.77 -8.46 6.11
N VAL A 125 -4.71 -9.79 6.09
CA VAL A 125 -4.60 -10.57 4.84
C VAL A 125 -5.57 -11.75 4.89
N ILE A 126 -6.37 -11.90 3.86
CA ILE A 126 -7.26 -13.06 3.68
C ILE A 126 -6.64 -13.97 2.62
N LEU A 127 -6.03 -15.07 3.05
CA LEU A 127 -5.46 -16.06 2.13
C LEU A 127 -6.43 -17.23 1.89
N PRO A 128 -6.90 -17.45 0.64
CA PRO A 128 -7.58 -18.70 0.26
C PRO A 128 -6.69 -19.92 0.52
N LEU A 129 -7.30 -21.09 0.78
CA LEU A 129 -6.58 -22.34 1.05
C LEU A 129 -5.56 -22.72 -0.05
N SER A 130 -5.87 -22.41 -1.31
CA SER A 130 -4.95 -22.62 -2.44
C SER A 130 -3.66 -21.80 -2.31
N ARG A 131 -3.76 -20.55 -1.84
CA ARG A 131 -2.61 -19.67 -1.58
C ARG A 131 -1.85 -20.10 -0.33
N GLN A 132 -2.53 -20.59 0.70
CA GLN A 132 -1.87 -21.14 1.89
C GLN A 132 -0.99 -22.36 1.55
N THR A 133 -1.49 -23.25 0.67
CA THR A 133 -0.70 -24.40 0.21
C THR A 133 0.51 -23.96 -0.63
N ARG A 134 0.35 -22.93 -1.48
CA ARG A 134 1.44 -22.34 -2.26
C ARG A 134 2.48 -21.66 -1.36
N LEU A 135 2.04 -20.93 -0.33
CA LEU A 135 2.88 -20.25 0.66
C LEU A 135 3.90 -21.22 1.26
N THR A 136 3.44 -22.32 1.83
CA THR A 136 4.29 -23.33 2.48
C THR A 136 5.28 -24.00 1.52
N ARG A 137 4.95 -24.05 0.21
CA ARG A 137 5.80 -24.66 -0.82
C ARG A 137 6.87 -23.72 -1.37
N LEU A 138 6.55 -22.44 -1.57
CA LEU A 138 7.44 -21.47 -2.22
C LEU A 138 8.26 -20.64 -1.24
N TYR A 139 7.74 -20.41 -0.05
CA TYR A 139 8.37 -19.55 0.95
C TYR A 139 8.58 -20.32 2.25
N PRO A 140 9.70 -21.07 2.36
CA PRO A 140 10.10 -21.69 3.61
C PRO A 140 10.12 -20.64 4.74
N HIS A 141 9.64 -20.99 5.93
CA HIS A 141 9.51 -20.08 7.08
C HIS A 141 8.40 -19.01 6.99
N ALA A 142 7.66 -18.93 5.88
CA ALA A 142 6.45 -18.11 5.85
C ALA A 142 5.35 -18.73 6.72
N VAL A 143 4.60 -17.89 7.43
CA VAL A 143 3.54 -18.32 8.35
C VAL A 143 2.31 -17.46 8.12
N TYR A 144 1.17 -18.11 7.88
CA TYR A 144 -0.12 -17.44 7.89
C TYR A 144 -0.87 -17.77 9.18
N LYS A 145 -1.30 -16.73 9.91
CA LYS A 145 -2.12 -16.83 11.11
C LYS A 145 -3.54 -16.40 10.77
N GLU A 146 -4.40 -17.37 10.48
CA GLU A 146 -5.78 -17.12 10.07
C GLU A 146 -6.59 -16.34 11.12
N GLY A 147 -6.47 -16.72 12.40
CA GLY A 147 -7.20 -16.08 13.50
C GLY A 147 -6.91 -14.58 13.65
N SER A 148 -5.68 -14.16 13.34
CA SER A 148 -5.28 -12.74 13.35
C SER A 148 -5.15 -12.13 11.96
N ARG A 149 -5.53 -12.86 10.90
CA ARG A 149 -5.36 -12.48 9.48
C ARG A 149 -3.98 -11.88 9.19
N GLN A 150 -2.94 -12.51 9.72
CA GLN A 150 -1.57 -12.00 9.64
C GLN A 150 -0.72 -12.92 8.79
N LEU A 151 -0.09 -12.36 7.77
CA LEU A 151 0.89 -13.06 6.94
C LEU A 151 2.30 -12.65 7.38
N ILE A 152 3.16 -13.62 7.65
CA ILE A 152 4.56 -13.42 8.03
C ILE A 152 5.42 -14.00 6.93
N LEU A 153 6.28 -13.17 6.34
CA LEU A 153 7.12 -13.51 5.19
C LEU A 153 8.61 -13.37 5.55
N PRO A 154 9.46 -14.34 5.20
CA PRO A 154 10.91 -14.15 5.24
C PRO A 154 11.30 -13.10 4.21
N VAL A 155 12.19 -12.16 4.57
CA VAL A 155 12.71 -11.17 3.62
C VAL A 155 14.23 -11.06 3.75
N ASP A 156 14.91 -10.86 2.63
CA ASP A 156 16.35 -10.59 2.60
C ASP A 156 16.61 -9.10 2.84
N GLY A 157 17.77 -8.78 3.41
CA GLY A 157 18.22 -7.39 3.60
C GLY A 157 18.68 -6.73 2.31
N ALA A 158 19.08 -7.48 1.28
CA ALA A 158 19.67 -6.92 0.06
C ALA A 158 18.65 -6.18 -0.84
N ASN A 159 17.44 -6.72 -1.01
CA ASN A 159 16.38 -6.12 -1.83
C ASN A 159 15.02 -6.18 -1.13
N LEU A 160 14.96 -5.55 0.04
CA LEU A 160 13.85 -5.74 0.96
C LEU A 160 12.49 -5.32 0.37
N ILE A 161 12.43 -4.18 -0.33
CA ILE A 161 11.19 -3.69 -0.94
C ILE A 161 10.80 -4.55 -2.15
N GLY A 162 11.75 -4.86 -3.04
CA GLY A 162 11.45 -5.64 -4.24
C GLY A 162 10.95 -7.05 -3.90
N ASP A 163 11.57 -7.71 -2.93
CA ASP A 163 11.13 -9.02 -2.45
C ASP A 163 9.72 -8.95 -1.86
N LEU A 164 9.43 -7.91 -1.08
CA LEU A 164 8.09 -7.72 -0.50
C LEU A 164 7.01 -7.51 -1.56
N THR A 165 7.28 -6.64 -2.52
CA THR A 165 6.39 -6.35 -3.64
C THR A 165 6.05 -7.66 -4.37
N ALA A 166 7.07 -8.44 -4.75
CA ALA A 166 6.89 -9.70 -5.45
C ALA A 166 6.09 -10.73 -4.61
N MET A 167 6.38 -10.85 -3.31
CA MET A 167 5.66 -11.78 -2.44
C MET A 167 4.19 -11.38 -2.22
N ILE A 168 3.91 -10.08 -2.03
CA ILE A 168 2.54 -9.57 -1.89
C ILE A 168 1.77 -9.77 -3.18
N GLU A 169 2.39 -9.47 -4.33
CA GLU A 169 1.80 -9.68 -5.66
C GLU A 169 1.42 -11.13 -5.91
N ASP A 170 2.31 -12.06 -5.55
CA ASP A 170 2.09 -13.48 -5.71
C ASP A 170 1.06 -14.03 -4.72
N LEU A 171 1.06 -13.60 -3.45
CA LEU A 171 0.31 -14.31 -2.40
C LEU A 171 -1.08 -13.74 -2.12
N ILE A 172 -1.24 -12.42 -2.18
CA ILE A 172 -2.45 -11.74 -1.72
C ILE A 172 -3.30 -11.37 -2.93
N PRO A 173 -4.39 -12.06 -3.27
CA PRO A 173 -5.16 -11.71 -4.46
C PRO A 173 -5.74 -10.29 -4.35
N VAL A 174 -5.86 -9.59 -5.48
CA VAL A 174 -6.62 -8.33 -5.54
C VAL A 174 -8.06 -8.64 -5.16
N THR A 175 -8.62 -7.89 -4.22
CA THR A 175 -10.02 -8.01 -3.85
C THR A 175 -10.86 -7.49 -5.01
N THR A 176 -11.43 -8.41 -5.79
CA THR A 176 -12.51 -8.03 -6.70
C THR A 176 -13.70 -7.67 -5.84
N LYS A 177 -13.94 -6.37 -5.62
CA LYS A 177 -15.21 -5.88 -5.07
C LYS A 177 -16.33 -6.57 -5.87
N PRO A 178 -17.23 -7.35 -5.25
CA PRO A 178 -18.31 -7.98 -5.98
C PRO A 178 -19.10 -6.88 -6.68
N ALA A 179 -19.25 -6.99 -8.00
CA ALA A 179 -20.14 -6.13 -8.76
C ALA A 179 -21.48 -6.08 -8.03
N GLY A 180 -21.94 -4.87 -7.68
CA GLY A 180 -23.18 -4.67 -6.95
C GLY A 180 -24.34 -5.42 -7.63
N PRO A 181 -25.35 -5.86 -6.87
CA PRO A 181 -26.42 -6.68 -7.41
C PRO A 181 -27.06 -5.99 -8.62
N GLY A 182 -27.00 -6.68 -9.76
CA GLY A 182 -27.57 -6.21 -11.02
C GLY A 182 -29.02 -5.80 -10.83
N VAL A 183 -29.34 -4.59 -11.29
CA VAL A 183 -30.70 -4.08 -11.36
C VAL A 183 -31.46 -4.96 -12.36
N THR A 184 -32.16 -5.98 -11.88
CA THR A 184 -33.16 -6.69 -12.69
C THR A 184 -34.39 -5.81 -12.78
N SER A 185 -34.58 -5.14 -13.92
CA SER A 185 -35.85 -4.51 -14.29
C SER A 185 -36.96 -5.57 -14.38
N PRO A 186 -38.13 -5.35 -13.76
CA PRO A 186 -39.34 -6.02 -14.18
C PRO A 186 -40.11 -5.12 -15.15
N THR A 187 -40.25 -5.62 -16.38
CA THR A 187 -41.27 -5.30 -17.37
C THR A 187 -42.64 -5.12 -16.72
N ILE A 188 -43.26 -3.95 -16.89
CA ILE A 188 -44.70 -3.76 -16.69
C ILE A 188 -45.35 -3.66 -18.07
N ALA A 189 -46.05 -4.72 -18.46
CA ALA A 189 -47.06 -4.68 -19.49
C ALA A 189 -48.33 -4.04 -18.92
N SER A 190 -48.87 -3.04 -19.62
CA SER A 190 -50.22 -2.50 -19.36
C SER A 190 -51.20 -3.04 -20.41
N PRO A 191 -52.48 -3.22 -20.03
CA PRO A 191 -53.52 -3.80 -20.89
C PRO A 191 -54.05 -2.84 -21.96
#